data_AF-A0A6P1CW56-F1
#
_entry.id   AF-A0A6P1CW56-F1
#
_cell.length_a   1.000
_cell.length_b   1.000
_cell.length_c   1.000
_cell.angle_alpha   90.00
_cell.angle_beta   90.00
_cell.angle_gamma   90.00
#
_symmetry.space_group_name_H-M   'P 1'
#
loop_
_entity.id
_entity.type
_entity.pdbx_description
1 polymer ?
#
loop_
_entity_poly.entity_id
_entity_poly.type
_entity_poly.pdbx_seq_one_letter_code
_entity_poly.pdbx_strand_id
1 'polypeptide(L)'
;MSASTCTEVDLPPFPQLWARWAAMSAAFAASGSQWGPRMLPSLAWFESAGNSGSTLYALPGGRAVLSGGVWTASALSCDDDAPPPHPEPPDWAVDPMLNPHADTGLTTFCYWWDAGRWYRADSPPVAQSAAALPGVWTTDSVAELITCLATGRPNDDQRADAITLICAAEIGAVTHETVANVFGDNDLFELDAAMEQFEMAGLTARQTATRTATQCLRGPSTPRFSTGSPQLRRVRIRWPRPALGDR
;
A
#
# COMPACT_ATOMS: atom_id res chain seq x y z
N MET A 1 -28.22 -15.93 -2.89
CA MET A 1 -28.19 -14.57 -2.31
C MET A 1 -27.86 -14.72 -0.84
N SER A 2 -26.57 -14.87 -0.50
CA SER A 2 -26.13 -14.85 0.89
C SER A 2 -26.27 -13.42 1.41
N ALA A 3 -26.94 -13.26 2.54
CA ALA A 3 -27.26 -11.96 3.10
C ALA A 3 -26.00 -11.32 3.68
N SER A 4 -25.52 -10.22 3.07
CA SER A 4 -24.48 -9.39 3.66
C SER A 4 -25.06 -8.68 4.90
N THR A 5 -24.75 -9.19 6.09
CA THR A 5 -25.23 -8.60 7.33
C THR A 5 -24.48 -7.29 7.60
N CYS A 6 -25.20 -6.17 7.62
CA CYS A 6 -24.67 -4.88 8.03
C CYS A 6 -24.41 -4.90 9.54
N THR A 7 -23.23 -5.33 9.96
CA THR A 7 -22.78 -5.20 11.36
C THR A 7 -21.92 -3.96 11.50
N GLU A 8 -22.10 -3.19 12.56
CA GLU A 8 -21.17 -2.12 12.95
C GLU A 8 -19.79 -2.76 13.17
N VAL A 9 -18.85 -2.43 12.30
CA VAL A 9 -17.47 -2.93 12.35
C VAL A 9 -16.62 -1.81 12.94
N ASP A 10 -15.90 -2.09 14.03
CA ASP A 10 -15.00 -1.15 14.72
C ASP A 10 -13.72 -0.85 13.92
N LEU A 11 -13.85 -0.63 12.61
CA LEU A 11 -12.77 -0.18 11.73
C LEU A 11 -13.03 1.28 11.33
N PRO A 12 -11.99 2.12 11.28
CA PRO A 12 -12.12 3.44 10.70
C PRO A 12 -12.52 3.34 9.21
N PRO A 13 -13.15 4.37 8.63
CA PRO A 13 -13.45 4.42 7.20
C PRO A 13 -12.24 4.03 6.35
N PHE A 14 -12.46 3.30 5.25
CA PHE A 14 -11.36 2.80 4.42
C PHE A 14 -10.28 3.83 4.07
N PRO A 15 -10.60 5.08 3.64
CA PRO A 15 -9.57 6.08 3.37
C PRO A 15 -8.67 6.39 4.57
N GLN A 16 -9.24 6.43 5.79
CA GLN A 16 -8.48 6.65 7.02
C GLN A 16 -7.63 5.43 7.37
N LEU A 17 -8.20 4.23 7.24
CA LEU A 17 -7.48 2.97 7.48
C LEU A 17 -6.24 2.88 6.57
N TRP A 18 -6.42 3.16 5.28
CA TRP A 18 -5.37 3.17 4.27
C TRP A 18 -4.27 4.19 4.58
N ALA A 19 -4.67 5.42 4.93
CA ALA A 19 -3.73 6.48 5.28
C ALA A 19 -2.91 6.17 6.53
N ARG A 20 -3.54 5.62 7.57
CA ARG A 20 -2.87 5.24 8.82
C ARG A 20 -1.93 4.05 8.62
N TRP A 21 -2.31 3.10 7.76
CA TRP A 21 -1.41 2.01 7.37
C TRP A 21 -0.17 2.56 6.68
N ALA A 22 -0.34 3.44 5.70
CA ALA A 22 0.76 4.09 4.99
C ALA A 22 1.66 4.90 5.94
N ALA A 23 1.09 5.62 6.91
CA ALA A 23 1.85 6.38 7.89
C ALA A 23 2.75 5.49 8.78
N MET A 24 2.23 4.35 9.25
CA MET A 24 3.08 3.40 9.98
C MET A 24 4.11 2.74 9.07
N SER A 25 3.72 2.36 7.84
CA SER A 25 4.67 1.81 6.87
C SER A 25 5.83 2.77 6.62
N ALA A 26 5.54 4.05 6.46
CA ALA A 26 6.54 5.10 6.31
C ALA A 26 7.46 5.19 7.53
N ALA A 27 6.93 5.12 8.76
CA ALA A 27 7.76 5.14 9.98
C ALA A 27 8.69 3.92 10.10
N PHE A 28 8.21 2.73 9.75
CA PHE A 28 9.06 1.53 9.71
C PHE A 28 10.11 1.61 8.61
N ALA A 29 9.76 2.15 7.44
CA ALA A 29 10.72 2.36 6.34
C ALA A 29 11.77 3.42 6.71
N ALA A 30 11.37 4.56 7.28
CA ALA A 30 12.28 5.61 7.72
C ALA A 30 13.30 5.12 8.74
N SER A 31 12.92 4.22 9.65
CA SER A 31 13.83 3.61 10.63
C SER A 31 14.74 2.52 10.04
N GLY A 32 14.69 2.27 8.72
CA GLY A 32 15.47 1.22 8.06
C GLY A 32 15.06 -0.19 8.47
N SER A 33 13.92 -0.36 9.13
CA SER A 33 13.44 -1.67 9.55
C SER A 33 13.09 -2.50 8.33
N GLN A 34 13.45 -3.78 8.31
CA GLN A 34 12.99 -4.74 7.30
C GLN A 34 11.64 -5.36 7.65
N TRP A 35 11.14 -5.09 8.86
CA TRP A 35 9.90 -5.64 9.40
C TRP A 35 8.80 -4.57 9.49
N GLY A 36 7.59 -5.00 9.80
CA GLY A 36 6.43 -4.13 9.99
C GLY A 36 5.58 -3.95 8.72
N PRO A 37 4.55 -3.09 8.77
CA PRO A 37 3.62 -2.90 7.66
C PRO A 37 4.32 -2.32 6.43
N ARG A 38 3.90 -2.70 5.22
CA ARG A 38 4.40 -2.16 3.96
C ARG A 38 3.28 -1.77 3.01
N MET A 39 3.55 -0.76 2.20
CA MET A 39 2.72 -0.34 1.08
C MET A 39 3.30 -0.87 -0.23
N LEU A 40 2.44 -1.43 -1.05
CA LEU A 40 2.63 -1.75 -2.46
C LEU A 40 1.52 -1.07 -3.26
N PRO A 41 1.64 -0.97 -4.60
CA PRO A 41 0.56 -0.44 -5.42
C PRO A 41 -0.74 -1.20 -5.18
N SER A 42 -1.77 -0.50 -4.68
CA SER A 42 -3.09 -1.05 -4.36
C SER A 42 -3.14 -2.13 -3.28
N LEU A 43 -2.05 -2.40 -2.57
CA LEU A 43 -1.96 -3.40 -1.51
C LEU A 43 -1.19 -2.86 -0.31
N ALA A 44 -1.77 -2.99 0.89
CA ALA A 44 -1.04 -2.86 2.14
C ALA A 44 -0.86 -4.25 2.76
N TRP A 45 0.36 -4.58 3.19
CA TRP A 45 0.75 -5.86 3.76
C TRP A 45 1.22 -5.68 5.19
N PHE A 46 0.87 -6.60 6.08
CA PHE A 46 1.39 -6.66 7.44
C PHE A 46 1.50 -8.09 7.93
N GLU A 47 2.63 -8.38 8.56
CA GLU A 47 2.88 -9.61 9.27
C GLU A 47 3.46 -9.29 10.65
N SER A 48 2.86 -9.88 11.66
CA SER A 48 3.28 -9.81 13.06
C SER A 48 4.27 -10.93 13.37
N ALA A 49 5.12 -10.72 14.38
CA ALA A 49 6.07 -11.72 14.85
C ALA A 49 5.42 -13.04 15.34
N GLY A 50 4.11 -13.04 15.59
CA GLY A 50 3.34 -14.22 15.99
C GLY A 50 2.67 -14.97 14.83
N ASN A 51 3.21 -14.93 13.61
CA ASN A 51 2.64 -15.56 12.39
C ASN A 51 1.18 -15.15 12.10
N SER A 52 0.77 -14.00 12.64
CA SER A 52 -0.53 -13.39 12.37
C SER A 52 -0.31 -12.27 11.36
N GLY A 53 -1.22 -12.07 10.43
CA GLY A 53 -1.01 -11.09 9.38
C GLY A 53 -2.25 -10.79 8.59
N SER A 54 -2.20 -9.69 7.85
CA SER A 54 -3.30 -9.25 7.03
C SER A 54 -2.84 -8.47 5.81
N THR A 55 -3.75 -8.42 4.85
CA THR A 55 -3.63 -7.65 3.62
C THR A 55 -4.84 -6.75 3.49
N LEU A 56 -4.61 -5.52 3.04
CA LEU A 56 -5.65 -4.57 2.67
C LEU A 56 -5.49 -4.23 1.18
N TYR A 57 -6.41 -4.67 0.36
CA TYR A 57 -6.45 -4.35 -1.07
C TYR A 57 -7.35 -3.14 -1.33
N ALA A 58 -6.80 -2.13 -2.00
CA ALA A 58 -7.52 -0.98 -2.51
C ALA A 58 -7.97 -1.24 -3.95
N LEU A 59 -9.27 -1.08 -4.22
CA LEU A 59 -9.87 -1.44 -5.50
C LEU A 59 -10.49 -0.24 -6.23
N PRO A 60 -10.63 -0.32 -7.56
CA PRO A 60 -11.36 0.67 -8.33
C PRO A 60 -12.78 0.90 -7.80
N GLY A 61 -13.23 2.15 -7.88
CA GLY A 61 -14.54 2.57 -7.37
C GLY A 61 -14.57 2.86 -5.88
N GLY A 62 -13.40 2.94 -5.22
CA GLY A 62 -13.31 3.22 -3.79
C GLY A 62 -13.72 2.05 -2.91
N ARG A 63 -13.63 0.82 -3.44
CA ARG A 63 -13.87 -0.43 -2.70
C ARG A 63 -12.57 -0.92 -2.07
N ALA A 64 -12.68 -1.76 -1.05
CA ALA A 64 -11.51 -2.40 -0.46
C ALA A 64 -11.84 -3.77 0.13
N VAL A 65 -10.82 -4.62 0.29
CA VAL A 65 -10.91 -5.90 1.01
C VAL A 65 -9.79 -5.98 2.01
N LEU A 66 -10.12 -6.19 3.27
CA LEU A 66 -9.20 -6.47 4.37
C LEU A 66 -9.34 -7.94 4.75
N SER A 67 -8.30 -8.73 4.54
CA SER A 67 -8.32 -10.16 4.84
C SER A 67 -7.04 -10.61 5.53
N GLY A 68 -7.15 -11.62 6.39
CA GLY A 68 -6.01 -12.08 7.18
C GLY A 68 -6.31 -13.28 8.05
N GLY A 69 -5.32 -13.62 8.87
CA GLY A 69 -5.37 -14.75 9.79
C GLY A 69 -4.73 -14.41 11.12
N VAL A 70 -5.37 -14.84 12.21
CA VAL A 70 -4.80 -14.80 13.55
C VAL A 70 -4.34 -16.19 13.95
N TRP A 71 -3.07 -16.30 14.34
CA TRP A 71 -2.53 -17.52 14.93
C TRP A 71 -3.05 -17.66 16.36
N THR A 72 -3.81 -18.73 16.62
CA THR A 72 -4.26 -19.08 17.97
C THR A 72 -3.64 -20.42 18.37
N ALA A 73 -3.14 -20.54 19.61
CA ALA A 73 -2.55 -21.79 20.10
C ALA A 73 -3.55 -22.98 20.09
N SER A 74 -4.86 -22.70 20.08
CA SER A 74 -5.95 -23.68 19.98
C SER A 74 -6.23 -24.15 18.54
N ALA A 75 -5.65 -23.54 17.51
CA ALA A 75 -5.77 -24.03 16.13
C ALA A 75 -5.12 -25.42 15.90
N LEU A 76 -4.33 -25.89 16.88
CA LEU A 76 -3.64 -27.19 16.87
C LEU A 76 -4.46 -28.34 17.49
N SER A 77 -5.68 -28.11 17.99
CA SER A 77 -6.42 -29.11 18.77
C SER A 77 -7.75 -29.58 18.18
N CYS A 78 -8.04 -29.33 16.91
CA CYS A 78 -9.14 -30.02 16.22
C CYS A 78 -8.59 -31.26 15.50
N ASP A 79 -8.93 -32.44 15.99
CA ASP A 79 -8.77 -33.76 15.34
C ASP A 79 -9.60 -33.90 14.04
N ASP A 80 -9.99 -32.78 13.42
CA ASP A 80 -10.71 -32.72 12.15
C ASP A 80 -9.75 -32.11 11.13
N ASP A 81 -9.28 -32.92 10.17
CA ASP A 81 -8.27 -32.60 9.13
C ASP A 81 -8.72 -31.50 8.14
N ALA A 82 -9.83 -30.82 8.42
CA ALA A 82 -10.41 -29.79 7.56
C ALA A 82 -10.05 -28.38 8.08
N PRO A 83 -9.38 -27.53 7.27
CA PRO A 83 -9.16 -26.14 7.64
C PRO A 83 -10.50 -25.43 7.93
N PRO A 84 -10.55 -24.50 8.90
CA PRO A 84 -11.77 -23.76 9.20
C PRO A 84 -12.28 -23.04 7.94
N PRO A 85 -13.60 -23.04 7.69
CA PRO A 85 -14.15 -22.46 6.47
C PRO A 85 -13.83 -20.96 6.37
N HIS A 86 -13.43 -20.52 5.18
CA HIS A 86 -13.18 -19.12 4.91
C HIS A 86 -14.47 -18.31 4.91
N PRO A 87 -14.46 -17.09 5.48
CA PRO A 87 -15.60 -16.19 5.34
C PRO A 87 -15.82 -15.90 3.85
N GLU A 88 -17.04 -16.11 3.36
CA GLU A 88 -17.38 -15.85 1.96
C GLU A 88 -17.15 -14.36 1.64
N PRO A 89 -16.26 -14.04 0.68
CA PRO A 89 -16.07 -12.67 0.23
C PRO A 89 -17.27 -12.24 -0.65
N PRO A 90 -17.42 -10.93 -0.93
CA PRO A 90 -18.44 -10.48 -1.88
C PRO A 90 -18.19 -11.06 -3.28
N ASP A 91 -19.24 -11.18 -4.08
CA ASP A 91 -19.22 -11.78 -5.43
C ASP A 91 -18.23 -11.14 -6.41
N TRP A 92 -17.89 -9.87 -6.19
CA TRP A 92 -16.92 -9.13 -6.99
C TRP A 92 -15.48 -9.27 -6.50
N ALA A 93 -15.23 -9.82 -5.31
CA ALA A 93 -13.88 -10.07 -4.81
C ALA A 93 -13.39 -11.43 -5.34
N VAL A 94 -12.16 -11.44 -5.84
CA VAL A 94 -11.53 -12.63 -6.42
C VAL A 94 -10.45 -13.17 -5.50
N ASP A 95 -10.17 -14.46 -5.60
CA ASP A 95 -9.24 -15.22 -4.75
C ASP A 95 -7.85 -14.56 -4.54
N PRO A 96 -7.20 -13.94 -5.56
CA PRO A 96 -5.92 -13.24 -5.34
C PRO A 96 -5.97 -12.04 -4.40
N MET A 97 -7.17 -11.52 -4.10
CA MET A 97 -7.38 -10.41 -3.17
C MET A 97 -7.57 -10.89 -1.72
N LEU A 98 -7.64 -12.19 -1.52
CA LEU A 98 -7.71 -12.83 -0.21
C LEU A 98 -6.29 -13.18 0.22
N ASN A 99 -6.03 -13.04 1.51
CA ASN A 99 -4.74 -13.35 2.07
C ASN A 99 -4.45 -14.87 1.93
N PRO A 100 -3.34 -15.28 1.30
CA PRO A 100 -2.97 -16.69 1.11
C PRO A 100 -2.72 -17.45 2.42
N HIS A 101 -2.58 -16.77 3.56
CA HIS A 101 -2.52 -17.39 4.89
C HIS A 101 -3.85 -18.06 5.31
N ALA A 102 -4.86 -18.03 4.44
CA ALA A 102 -6.03 -18.87 4.47
C ALA A 102 -5.73 -20.36 4.69
N ASP A 103 -4.66 -20.89 4.07
CA ASP A 103 -4.45 -22.35 3.98
C ASP A 103 -3.74 -22.99 5.20
N THR A 104 -3.42 -22.22 6.26
CA THR A 104 -2.55 -22.71 7.36
C THR A 104 -3.24 -22.97 8.70
N GLY A 105 -4.57 -23.20 8.71
CA GLY A 105 -5.31 -23.50 9.95
C GLY A 105 -5.53 -22.29 10.86
N LEU A 106 -5.34 -21.07 10.35
CA LEU A 106 -5.53 -19.83 11.09
C LEU A 106 -7.02 -19.50 11.27
N THR A 107 -7.37 -18.77 12.33
CA THR A 107 -8.67 -18.10 12.37
C THR A 107 -8.66 -16.99 11.33
N THR A 108 -9.36 -17.20 10.22
CA THR A 108 -9.38 -16.26 9.09
C THR A 108 -10.49 -15.23 9.22
N PHE A 109 -10.26 -14.04 8.65
CA PHE A 109 -11.25 -12.99 8.56
C PHE A 109 -11.20 -12.32 7.18
N CYS A 110 -12.34 -11.78 6.77
CA CYS A 110 -12.53 -11.00 5.56
C CYS A 110 -13.57 -9.90 5.81
N TYR A 111 -13.12 -8.65 5.75
CA TYR A 111 -13.95 -7.47 5.78
C TYR A 111 -13.86 -6.79 4.41
N TRP A 112 -14.96 -6.22 3.92
CA TRP A 112 -14.92 -5.44 2.68
C TRP A 112 -15.58 -4.08 2.87
N TRP A 113 -15.01 -3.09 2.20
CA TRP A 113 -15.52 -1.75 2.13
C TRP A 113 -16.23 -1.55 0.81
N ASP A 114 -17.50 -1.14 0.89
CA ASP A 114 -18.28 -0.72 -0.27
C ASP A 114 -19.25 0.38 0.14
N ALA A 115 -19.55 1.29 -0.79
CA ALA A 115 -20.53 2.36 -0.61
C ALA A 115 -20.43 3.13 0.73
N GLY A 116 -19.21 3.35 1.23
CA GLY A 116 -18.97 4.13 2.45
C GLY A 116 -19.07 3.34 3.76
N ARG A 117 -19.10 2.01 3.72
CA ARG A 117 -19.27 1.16 4.92
C ARG A 117 -18.44 -0.12 4.85
N TRP A 118 -18.05 -0.60 6.03
CA TRP A 118 -17.47 -1.93 6.18
C TRP A 118 -18.57 -2.98 6.34
N TYR A 119 -18.34 -4.13 5.73
CA TYR A 119 -19.15 -5.32 5.81
C TYR A 119 -18.29 -6.50 6.22
N ARG A 120 -18.94 -7.52 6.79
CA ARG A 120 -18.33 -8.81 7.08
C ARG A 120 -19.36 -9.91 6.89
N ALA A 121 -18.92 -11.07 6.42
CA ALA A 121 -19.73 -12.29 6.44
C ALA A 121 -19.61 -12.91 7.85
N ASP A 122 -19.30 -14.20 7.93
CA ASP A 122 -19.08 -14.92 9.20
C ASP A 122 -17.71 -14.62 9.85
N SER A 123 -17.05 -13.52 9.45
CA SER A 123 -15.78 -13.11 10.07
C SER A 123 -15.99 -12.70 11.52
N PRO A 124 -15.00 -12.98 12.40
CA PRO A 124 -15.08 -12.57 13.80
C PRO A 124 -15.15 -11.04 13.96
N PRO A 125 -15.48 -10.53 15.15
CA PRO A 125 -15.29 -9.11 15.46
C PRO A 125 -13.82 -8.68 15.33
N VAL A 126 -13.59 -7.43 14.92
CA VAL A 126 -12.25 -6.85 14.69
C VAL A 126 -11.35 -6.97 15.90
N ALA A 127 -11.90 -6.83 17.11
CA ALA A 127 -11.17 -7.01 18.37
C ALA A 127 -10.47 -8.38 18.47
N GLN A 128 -11.08 -9.44 17.90
CA GLN A 128 -10.48 -10.78 17.86
C GLN A 128 -9.46 -10.93 16.72
N SER A 129 -9.49 -10.02 15.73
CA SER A 129 -8.53 -9.95 14.61
C SER A 129 -7.34 -9.02 14.89
N ALA A 130 -7.31 -8.34 16.04
CA ALA A 130 -6.40 -7.23 16.29
C ALA A 130 -4.90 -7.60 16.22
N ALA A 131 -4.53 -8.82 16.59
CA ALA A 131 -3.14 -9.29 16.52
C ALA A 131 -2.59 -9.40 15.08
N ALA A 132 -3.49 -9.47 14.09
CA ALA A 132 -3.15 -9.52 12.67
C ALA A 132 -3.19 -8.15 11.99
N LEU A 133 -3.44 -7.06 12.72
CA LEU A 133 -3.55 -5.70 12.18
C LEU A 133 -2.47 -4.80 12.79
N PRO A 134 -1.82 -3.94 12.00
CA PRO A 134 -0.86 -2.99 12.53
C PRO A 134 -1.65 -1.84 13.15
N GLY A 135 -1.71 -1.66 14.48
CA GLY A 135 -1.99 -0.38 15.18
C GLY A 135 -3.01 0.69 14.69
N VAL A 136 -3.82 0.50 13.66
CA VAL A 136 -4.40 1.57 12.80
C VAL A 136 -5.72 2.19 13.30
N TRP A 137 -6.20 1.79 14.47
CA TRP A 137 -7.56 2.11 14.92
C TRP A 137 -7.82 3.59 15.13
N THR A 138 -6.85 4.32 15.69
CA THR A 138 -7.01 5.74 16.03
C THR A 138 -5.79 6.54 15.64
N THR A 139 -5.98 7.82 15.36
CA THR A 139 -4.87 8.76 15.11
C THR A 139 -3.91 8.81 16.30
N ASP A 140 -4.41 8.78 17.53
CA ASP A 140 -3.58 8.85 18.73
C ASP A 140 -2.67 7.62 18.88
N SER A 141 -3.21 6.41 18.68
CA SER A 141 -2.41 5.17 18.75
C SER A 141 -1.34 5.12 17.65
N VAL A 142 -1.67 5.61 16.45
CA VAL A 142 -0.71 5.66 15.34
C VAL A 142 0.39 6.70 15.62
N ALA A 143 0.03 7.88 16.12
CA ALA A 143 1.00 8.92 16.48
C ALA A 143 1.95 8.44 17.60
N GLU A 144 1.44 7.73 18.60
CA GLU A 144 2.25 7.14 19.67
C GLU A 144 3.27 6.13 19.12
N LEU A 145 2.87 5.26 18.18
CA LEU A 145 3.78 4.31 17.55
C LEU A 145 4.84 5.00 16.68
N ILE A 146 4.44 5.98 15.87
CA ILE A 146 5.36 6.74 15.00
C ILE A 146 6.40 7.48 15.84
N THR A 147 5.98 8.16 16.90
CA THR A 147 6.91 8.88 17.79
C THR A 147 7.85 7.94 18.54
N CYS A 148 7.37 6.78 18.99
CA CYS A 148 8.23 5.73 19.57
C CYS A 148 9.33 5.29 18.59
N LEU A 149 9.02 5.14 17.29
CA LEU A 149 10.01 4.78 16.27
C LEU A 149 10.99 5.91 15.96
N ALA A 150 10.54 7.17 16.02
CA ALA A 150 11.35 8.33 15.64
C ALA A 150 12.37 8.78 16.70
N THR A 151 12.09 8.62 18.00
CA THR A 151 13.04 9.07 19.06
C THR A 151 13.22 8.11 20.21
N GLY A 152 12.40 7.06 20.30
CA GLY A 152 12.34 6.18 21.48
C GLY A 152 11.83 6.86 22.77
N ARG A 153 11.65 8.19 22.77
CA ARG A 153 11.10 9.00 23.85
C ARG A 153 10.26 10.15 23.27
N PRO A 154 8.95 9.96 23.10
CA PRO A 154 8.07 11.00 22.57
C PRO A 154 8.14 12.29 23.38
N ASN A 155 8.25 13.43 22.71
CA ASN A 155 7.97 14.75 23.26
C ASN A 155 6.68 15.31 22.61
N ASP A 156 6.08 16.33 23.22
CA ASP A 156 4.78 16.84 22.80
C ASP A 156 4.80 17.45 21.38
N ASP A 157 5.91 18.11 21.01
CA ASP A 157 6.09 18.71 19.68
C ASP A 157 6.12 17.64 18.58
N GLN A 158 6.90 16.58 18.78
CA GLN A 158 7.00 15.47 17.83
C GLN A 158 5.70 14.69 17.72
N ARG A 159 4.94 14.59 18.81
CA ARG A 159 3.58 14.03 18.78
C ARG A 159 2.66 14.88 17.92
N ALA A 160 2.74 16.21 18.02
CA ALA A 160 1.97 17.12 17.17
C ALA A 160 2.36 17.01 15.69
N ASP A 161 3.65 16.86 15.40
CA ASP A 161 4.14 16.62 14.04
C ASP A 161 3.65 15.28 13.48
N ALA A 162 3.67 14.21 14.28
CA ALA A 162 3.15 12.89 13.88
C ALA A 162 1.64 12.95 13.58
N ILE A 163 0.87 13.67 14.39
CA ILE A 163 -0.56 13.90 14.13
C ILE A 163 -0.75 14.68 12.83
N THR A 164 0.06 15.72 12.60
CA THR A 164 0.00 16.52 11.37
C THR A 164 0.28 15.66 10.14
N LEU A 165 1.27 14.78 10.20
CA LEU A 165 1.57 13.82 9.14
C LEU A 165 0.38 12.87 8.88
N ILE A 166 -0.24 12.31 9.93
CA ILE A 166 -1.40 11.42 9.78
C ILE A 166 -2.57 12.16 9.15
N CYS A 167 -2.86 13.39 9.60
CA CYS A 167 -3.92 14.21 9.01
C CYS A 167 -3.64 14.54 7.55
N ALA A 168 -2.39 14.87 7.20
CA ALA A 168 -1.97 15.10 5.82
C ALA A 168 -2.15 13.83 4.96
N ALA A 169 -1.84 12.65 5.51
CA ALA A 169 -2.08 11.37 4.84
C ALA A 169 -3.57 11.09 4.62
N GLU A 170 -4.42 11.34 5.62
CA GLU A 170 -5.87 11.13 5.52
C GLU A 170 -6.54 11.98 4.43
N ILE A 171 -5.94 13.12 4.04
CA ILE A 171 -6.41 13.98 2.95
C ILE A 171 -5.58 13.87 1.66
N GLY A 172 -4.59 12.98 1.61
CA GLY A 172 -3.72 12.78 0.43
C GLY A 172 -2.81 13.97 0.11
N ALA A 173 -2.31 14.65 1.13
CA ALA A 173 -1.50 15.87 1.01
C ALA A 173 -0.11 15.73 1.65
N VAL A 174 0.42 14.51 1.77
CA VAL A 174 1.74 14.29 2.37
C VAL A 174 2.83 14.96 1.52
N THR A 175 3.75 15.63 2.20
CA THR A 175 4.94 16.26 1.61
C THR A 175 6.20 15.77 2.31
N HIS A 176 7.35 15.93 1.66
CA HIS A 176 8.65 15.66 2.29
C HIS A 176 8.83 16.45 3.59
N GLU A 177 8.36 17.70 3.65
CA GLU A 177 8.39 18.53 4.85
C GLU A 177 7.58 17.91 6.01
N THR A 178 6.37 17.41 5.73
CA THR A 178 5.56 16.75 6.79
C THR A 178 6.23 15.50 7.35
N VAL A 179 7.02 14.78 6.54
CA VAL A 179 7.79 13.62 6.99
C VAL A 179 9.03 14.07 7.78
N ALA A 180 9.78 15.05 7.25
CA ALA A 180 10.99 15.59 7.88
C ALA A 180 10.70 16.23 9.24
N ASN A 181 9.53 16.84 9.45
CA ASN A 181 9.15 17.38 10.76
C ASN A 181 9.07 16.29 11.84
N VAL A 182 8.64 15.07 11.47
CA VAL A 182 8.50 13.96 12.41
C VAL A 182 9.85 13.32 12.73
N PHE A 183 10.66 13.02 11.72
CA PHE A 183 11.90 12.24 11.89
C PHE A 183 13.16 13.11 12.03
N GLY A 184 13.05 14.40 11.73
CA GLY A 184 14.17 15.32 11.56
C GLY A 184 14.86 15.15 10.21
N ASP A 185 15.51 16.21 9.74
CA ASP A 185 16.34 16.21 8.53
C ASP A 185 17.79 15.85 8.91
N ASN A 186 18.01 14.57 9.20
CA ASN A 186 19.31 14.03 9.58
C ASN A 186 19.51 12.63 8.97
N ASP A 187 20.76 12.19 8.86
CA ASP A 187 21.13 10.92 8.25
C ASP A 187 20.75 9.67 9.09
N LEU A 188 20.02 9.82 10.21
CA LEU A 188 19.56 8.68 11.02
C LEU A 188 18.30 8.02 10.44
N PHE A 189 17.55 8.74 9.59
CA PHE A 189 16.29 8.26 9.02
C PHE A 189 16.30 8.31 7.50
N GLU A 190 15.77 7.25 6.88
CA GLU A 190 15.59 7.13 5.43
C GLU A 190 14.30 7.83 4.99
N LEU A 191 14.32 9.17 4.91
CA LEU A 191 13.13 9.97 4.55
C LEU A 191 12.56 9.61 3.16
N ASP A 192 13.44 9.30 2.20
CA ASP A 192 13.04 8.85 0.86
C ASP A 192 12.26 7.54 0.93
N ALA A 193 12.72 6.55 1.73
CA ALA A 193 12.02 5.29 1.92
C ALA A 193 10.65 5.49 2.58
N ALA A 194 10.52 6.47 3.48
CA ALA A 194 9.23 6.87 4.04
C ALA A 194 8.31 7.47 2.97
N MET A 195 8.82 8.38 2.13
CA MET A 195 8.07 9.01 1.05
C MET A 195 7.58 7.99 0.03
N GLU A 196 8.39 6.99 -0.33
CA GLU A 196 8.00 5.89 -1.21
C GLU A 196 6.76 5.15 -0.71
N GLN A 197 6.61 4.93 0.61
CA GLN A 197 5.40 4.29 1.16
C GLN A 197 4.13 5.11 0.90
N PHE A 198 4.21 6.45 1.04
CA PHE A 198 3.09 7.34 0.73
C PHE A 198 2.82 7.45 -0.76
N GLU A 199 3.85 7.37 -1.61
CA GLU A 199 3.70 7.34 -3.07
C GLU A 199 3.00 6.06 -3.54
N MET A 200 3.42 4.90 -3.04
CA MET A 200 2.76 3.62 -3.28
C MET A 200 1.30 3.64 -2.85
N ALA A 201 1.00 4.36 -1.76
CA ALA A 201 -0.35 4.56 -1.26
C ALA A 201 -1.16 5.60 -2.06
N GLY A 202 -0.53 6.41 -2.91
CA GLY A 202 -1.16 7.51 -3.65
C GLY A 202 -1.57 8.69 -2.76
N LEU A 203 -0.85 8.93 -1.66
CA LEU A 203 -1.21 9.91 -0.62
C LEU A 203 -0.31 11.16 -0.61
N THR A 204 0.64 11.26 -1.55
CA THR A 204 1.47 12.45 -1.69
C THR A 204 0.70 13.57 -2.37
N ALA A 205 0.98 14.81 -1.96
CA ALA A 205 0.47 15.98 -2.64
C ALA A 205 0.98 15.96 -4.08
N ARG A 206 0.09 15.60 -5.02
CA ARG A 206 0.43 15.67 -6.43
C ARG A 206 0.66 17.14 -6.74
N GLN A 207 1.92 17.53 -6.97
CA GLN A 207 2.22 18.83 -7.55
C GLN A 207 1.35 18.93 -8.80
N THR A 208 0.33 19.79 -8.75
CA THR A 208 -0.40 20.12 -9.96
C THR A 208 0.66 20.73 -10.85
N ALA A 209 1.12 19.98 -11.85
CA ALA A 209 1.97 20.51 -12.87
C ALA A 209 1.17 21.63 -13.52
N THR A 210 1.33 22.85 -13.01
CA THR A 210 1.02 24.07 -13.75
C THR A 210 2.01 24.03 -14.89
N ARG A 211 1.62 23.31 -15.94
CA ARG A 211 2.34 23.25 -17.19
C ARG A 211 2.10 24.61 -17.82
N THR A 212 2.83 25.62 -17.35
CA THR A 212 2.80 26.95 -17.94
C THR A 212 3.15 26.75 -19.40
N ALA A 213 2.16 26.94 -20.27
CA ALA A 213 2.23 26.70 -21.71
C ALA A 213 3.21 27.65 -22.45
N THR A 214 4.15 28.27 -21.74
CA THR A 214 5.13 29.21 -22.27
C THR A 214 6.27 28.48 -23.01
N GLN A 215 6.48 27.18 -22.79
CA GLN A 215 7.54 26.43 -23.49
C GLN A 215 7.09 25.81 -24.82
N CYS A 216 5.79 25.81 -25.14
CA CYS A 216 5.27 25.33 -26.44
C CYS A 216 5.24 26.42 -27.54
N LEU A 217 5.60 27.67 -27.23
CA LEU A 217 5.56 28.79 -28.20
C LEU A 217 6.90 29.12 -28.87
N ARG A 218 7.99 28.38 -28.59
CA ARG A 218 9.17 28.39 -29.48
C ARG A 218 9.02 27.27 -30.49
N GLY A 219 8.26 27.55 -31.55
CA GLY A 219 8.13 26.64 -32.70
C GLY A 219 9.49 26.33 -33.32
N PRO A 220 9.66 25.16 -33.96
CA PRO A 220 10.86 24.84 -34.70
C PRO A 220 11.00 25.80 -35.88
N SER A 221 12.15 26.48 -35.96
CA SER A 221 12.55 27.29 -37.11
C SER A 221 12.39 26.47 -38.40
N THR A 222 11.56 26.97 -39.32
CA THR A 222 11.37 26.43 -40.67
C THR A 222 12.72 26.18 -41.36
N PRO A 223 13.02 24.95 -41.83
CA PRO A 223 14.19 24.74 -42.68
C PRO A 223 13.90 25.27 -44.08
N ARG A 224 14.81 26.11 -44.61
CA ARG A 224 14.82 26.51 -46.02
C ARG A 224 15.20 25.30 -46.88
N PHE A 225 14.33 24.90 -47.79
CA PHE A 225 14.65 23.89 -48.80
C PHE A 225 15.67 24.46 -49.80
N SER A 226 16.85 23.84 -49.85
CA SER A 226 17.83 23.99 -50.93
C SER A 226 17.60 22.87 -51.94
N THR A 227 17.30 23.23 -53.18
CA THR A 227 17.19 22.31 -54.33
C THR A 227 18.56 21.75 -54.69
N GLY A 228 18.84 20.52 -54.25
CA GLY A 228 19.97 19.71 -54.68
C GLY A 228 19.52 18.29 -55.01
N SER A 229 19.75 17.86 -56.25
CA SER A 229 19.29 16.58 -56.84
C SER A 229 19.77 15.34 -56.07
N PRO A 230 18.97 14.25 -56.01
CA PRO A 230 19.34 13.06 -55.26
C PRO A 230 20.28 12.14 -56.06
N GLN A 231 21.46 11.85 -55.52
CA GLN A 231 22.27 10.71 -55.95
C GLN A 231 21.89 9.48 -55.11
N LEU A 232 21.20 8.53 -55.74
CA LEU A 232 20.83 7.23 -55.16
C LEU A 232 22.09 6.38 -54.92
N ARG A 233 22.53 6.25 -53.66
CA ARG A 233 23.50 5.22 -53.28
C ARG A 233 22.79 3.89 -53.04
N ARG A 234 23.04 2.90 -53.91
CA ARG A 234 22.66 1.50 -53.71
C ARG A 234 23.34 0.95 -52.46
N VAL A 235 22.57 0.63 -51.42
CA VAL A 235 23.03 -0.16 -50.28
C VAL A 235 22.93 -1.64 -50.65
N ARG A 236 24.06 -2.35 -50.70
CA ARG A 236 24.09 -3.81 -50.80
C ARG A 236 23.94 -4.39 -49.39
N ILE A 237 22.81 -5.03 -49.12
CA ILE A 237 22.59 -5.80 -47.89
C ILE A 237 23.20 -7.20 -48.09
N ARG A 238 24.11 -7.60 -47.21
CA ARG A 238 24.76 -8.92 -47.23
C ARG A 238 24.08 -9.81 -46.20
N TRP A 239 23.38 -10.85 -46.65
CA TRP A 239 22.77 -11.86 -45.78
C TRP A 239 23.81 -12.87 -45.28
N PRO A 240 23.80 -13.27 -44.00
CA PRO A 240 24.64 -14.34 -43.50
C PRO A 240 24.14 -15.72 -43.98
N ARG A 241 25.07 -16.59 -44.40
CA ARG A 241 24.78 -17.98 -44.79
C ARG A 241 24.64 -18.86 -43.56
N PRO A 242 23.73 -19.86 -43.56
CA PRO A 242 23.66 -20.86 -42.50
C PRO A 242 24.88 -21.78 -42.55
N ALA A 243 25.42 -22.11 -41.38
CA ALA A 243 26.48 -23.10 -41.23
C ALA A 243 25.90 -24.50 -41.47
N LEU A 244 26.44 -25.20 -42.47
CA LEU A 244 26.25 -26.62 -42.69
C LEU A 244 27.54 -27.34 -42.29
N GLY A 245 27.38 -28.38 -41.49
CA GLY A 245 28.37 -29.43 -41.26
C GLY A 245 28.42 -29.87 -39.80
N ASP A 246 28.57 -31.15 -39.46
CA ASP A 246 28.42 -32.39 -40.21
C ASP A 246 28.62 -33.52 -39.18
N ARG A 247 27.87 -34.63 -39.36
CA ARG A 247 28.03 -35.97 -38.73
C ARG A 247 27.55 -36.21 -37.30
#